data_AF-D5RTE7-F1
#
_entry.id   AF-D5RTE7-F1
#
_cell.length_a   1.000
_cell.length_b   1.000
_cell.length_c   1.000
_cell.angle_alpha   90.00
_cell.angle_beta   90.00
_cell.angle_gamma   90.00
#
_symmetry.space_group_name_H-M   'P 1'
#
loop_
_entity.id
_entity.type
_entity.pdbx_description
1 polymer ?
#
loop_
_entity_poly.entity_id
_entity_poly.type
_entity_poly.pdbx_seq_one_letter_code
_entity_poly.pdbx_strand_id
1 'polypeptide(L)'
;MKRIQDPSAAAALPALPSLSGPTGYFTEGDPVGGVLATRVPAWWLNGVQEELAGVIEAAGFMPLANSNTQLLSAVRRIAQLQFAVLTSSGAVTVPLGKTQCLVLAWAGGGGGGGSNGSVSGGSGGGAGEFRAGLLTGLTPGATINATVGGGG
;
A
#
# COMPACT_ATOMS: atom_id res chain seq x y z
N MET A 1 5.08 -13.09 9.60
CA MET A 1 5.02 -13.54 10.99
C MET A 1 3.58 -13.89 11.27
N LYS A 2 3.29 -15.16 11.43
CA LYS A 2 1.97 -15.59 11.91
C LYS A 2 1.89 -15.33 13.41
N ARG A 3 0.73 -14.90 13.88
CA ARG A 3 0.43 -14.83 15.32
C ARG A 3 0.58 -16.22 15.94
N ILE A 4 0.90 -16.27 17.24
CA ILE A 4 1.05 -17.53 17.98
C ILE A 4 -0.18 -18.42 17.77
N GLN A 5 0.06 -19.66 17.34
CA GLN A 5 -0.95 -20.69 17.18
C GLN A 5 -0.54 -21.89 18.04
N ASP A 6 -1.04 -21.91 19.27
CA ASP A 6 -0.76 -22.92 20.30
C ASP A 6 -2.00 -23.10 21.19
N PRO A 7 -2.25 -24.29 21.79
CA PRO A 7 -3.38 -24.47 22.71
C PRO A 7 -3.42 -23.49 23.89
N SER A 8 -2.27 -22.94 24.30
CA SER A 8 -2.17 -21.94 25.37
C SER A 8 -2.35 -20.49 24.87
N ALA A 9 -2.53 -20.28 23.57
CA ALA A 9 -2.68 -18.95 23.01
C ALA A 9 -3.95 -18.26 23.51
N ALA A 10 -3.85 -16.98 23.86
CA ALA A 10 -5.01 -16.18 24.18
C ALA A 10 -5.91 -16.04 22.94
N ALA A 11 -7.23 -16.22 23.13
CA ALA A 11 -8.22 -16.15 22.04
C ALA A 11 -8.40 -14.73 21.45
N ALA A 12 -7.97 -13.71 22.18
CA ALA A 12 -7.99 -12.32 21.76
C ALA A 12 -6.77 -11.58 22.30
N LEU A 13 -6.43 -10.44 21.71
CA LEU A 13 -5.36 -9.58 22.19
C LEU A 13 -5.66 -9.15 23.64
N PRO A 14 -4.81 -9.48 24.62
CA PRO A 14 -5.03 -9.08 26.00
C PRO A 14 -5.03 -7.56 26.15
N ALA A 15 -5.88 -7.04 27.03
CA ALA A 15 -5.92 -5.61 27.33
C ALA A 15 -4.56 -5.13 27.87
N LEU A 16 -4.20 -3.89 27.52
CA LEU A 16 -3.01 -3.25 28.08
C LEU A 16 -3.20 -3.04 29.60
N PRO A 17 -2.19 -3.36 30.43
CA PRO A 17 -2.23 -3.01 31.83
C PRO A 17 -2.11 -1.49 32.00
N SER A 18 -2.43 -0.98 33.20
CA SER A 18 -2.08 0.39 33.56
C SER A 18 -0.57 0.56 33.52
N LEU A 19 -0.09 1.42 32.61
CA LEU A 19 1.34 1.69 32.48
C LEU A 19 1.80 2.51 33.68
N SER A 20 2.78 2.01 34.42
CA SER A 20 3.34 2.67 35.61
C SER A 20 4.87 2.66 35.54
N GLY A 21 5.50 3.74 35.99
CA GLY A 21 6.95 3.91 35.97
C GLY A 21 7.46 4.75 34.80
N PRO A 22 8.75 5.13 34.81
CA PRO A 22 9.36 5.90 33.73
C PRO A 22 9.57 5.05 32.48
N THR A 23 9.50 5.67 31.30
CA THR A 23 9.93 5.04 30.04
C THR A 23 11.42 4.70 30.10
N GLY A 24 11.78 3.48 29.67
CA GLY A 24 13.17 2.99 29.74
C GLY A 24 13.46 1.88 28.73
N TYR A 25 14.63 1.27 28.87
CA TYR A 25 15.14 0.20 28.00
C TYR A 25 15.31 -1.11 28.79
N PHE A 26 15.50 -2.23 28.08
CA PHE A 26 15.84 -3.50 28.69
C PHE A 26 17.16 -3.44 29.45
N THR A 27 17.21 -4.08 30.61
CA THR A 27 18.40 -4.29 31.43
C THR A 27 18.44 -5.73 31.93
N GLU A 28 19.64 -6.32 31.96
CA GLU A 28 19.92 -7.61 32.59
C GLU A 28 19.83 -7.54 34.13
N GLY A 29 19.65 -6.33 34.68
CA GLY A 29 19.76 -6.07 36.10
C GLY A 29 21.22 -6.10 36.57
N ASP A 30 21.38 -5.98 37.88
CA ASP A 30 22.65 -6.13 38.58
C ASP A 30 22.35 -6.75 39.95
N PRO A 31 22.57 -8.07 40.13
CA PRO A 31 22.30 -8.72 41.41
C PRO A 31 23.23 -8.27 42.53
N VAL A 32 24.44 -7.75 42.21
CA VAL A 32 25.36 -7.20 43.20
C VAL A 32 24.91 -5.81 43.63
N GLY A 33 24.45 -5.00 42.67
CA GLY A 33 23.89 -3.66 42.89
C GLY A 33 22.41 -3.62 43.31
N GLY A 34 21.73 -4.76 43.39
CA GLY A 34 20.31 -4.85 43.75
C GLY A 34 19.33 -4.35 42.66
N VAL A 35 19.77 -4.24 41.41
CA VAL A 35 18.93 -3.83 40.28
C VAL A 35 18.26 -5.06 39.68
N LEU A 36 16.94 -5.07 39.60
CA LEU A 36 16.19 -6.17 39.00
C LEU A 36 16.32 -6.15 37.47
N ALA A 37 16.37 -7.34 36.88
CA ALA A 37 16.29 -7.52 35.44
C ALA A 37 14.92 -7.11 34.89
N THR A 38 14.86 -6.73 33.62
CA THR A 38 13.58 -6.38 32.99
C THR A 38 12.73 -7.62 32.77
N ARG A 39 11.51 -7.61 33.32
CA ARG A 39 10.49 -8.61 32.99
C ARG A 39 9.80 -8.23 31.69
N VAL A 40 9.91 -9.06 30.66
CA VAL A 40 9.21 -8.86 29.38
C VAL A 40 7.77 -9.38 29.49
N PRO A 41 6.74 -8.50 29.49
CA PRO A 41 5.37 -8.94 29.63
C PRO A 41 4.76 -9.37 28.28
N ALA A 42 3.76 -10.25 28.31
CA ALA A 42 3.10 -10.75 27.10
C ALA A 42 2.48 -9.65 26.23
N TRP A 43 1.91 -8.59 26.84
CA TRP A 43 1.33 -7.47 26.09
C TRP A 43 2.37 -6.75 25.21
N TRP A 44 3.62 -6.68 25.67
CA TRP A 44 4.70 -6.02 24.92
C TRP A 44 5.09 -6.86 23.71
N LEU A 45 5.28 -8.16 23.88
CA LEU A 45 5.57 -9.08 22.78
C LEU A 45 4.41 -9.21 21.80
N ASN A 46 3.17 -9.20 22.28
CA ASN A 46 2.00 -9.15 21.42
C ASN A 46 1.97 -7.85 20.62
N GLY A 47 2.31 -6.70 21.22
CA GLY A 47 2.44 -5.44 20.49
C GLY A 47 3.43 -5.54 19.32
N VAL A 48 4.63 -6.06 19.58
CA VAL A 48 5.64 -6.31 18.52
C VAL A 48 5.10 -7.28 17.45
N GLN A 49 4.42 -8.35 17.86
CA GLN A 49 3.81 -9.29 16.92
C GLN A 49 2.77 -8.61 16.03
N GLU A 50 1.88 -7.80 16.60
CA GLU A 50 0.83 -7.11 15.87
C GLU A 50 1.39 -6.05 14.89
N GLU A 51 2.47 -5.34 15.26
CA GLU A 51 3.16 -4.43 14.34
C GLU A 51 3.71 -5.18 13.12
N LEU A 52 4.39 -6.30 13.33
CA LEU A 52 4.97 -7.09 12.25
C LEU A 52 3.92 -7.80 11.39
N ALA A 53 2.87 -8.34 12.02
CA ALA A 53 1.75 -8.96 11.32
C ALA A 53 0.96 -7.91 10.51
N GLY A 54 0.74 -6.72 11.08
CA GLY A 54 0.05 -5.62 10.43
C GLY A 54 0.73 -5.16 9.15
N VAL A 55 2.07 -5.08 9.11
CA VAL A 55 2.81 -4.75 7.87
C VAL A 55 2.58 -5.80 6.77
N ILE A 56 2.52 -7.08 7.14
CA ILE A 56 2.33 -8.20 6.21
C ILE A 56 0.90 -8.21 5.65
N GLU A 57 -0.08 -8.01 6.52
CA GLU A 57 -1.49 -7.92 6.16
C GLU A 57 -1.77 -6.67 5.30
N ALA A 58 -1.15 -5.53 5.62
CA ALA A 58 -1.24 -4.31 4.84
C ALA A 58 -0.65 -4.45 3.43
N ALA A 59 0.33 -5.34 3.24
CA ALA A 59 0.84 -5.72 1.94
C ALA A 59 -0.03 -6.77 1.22
N GLY A 60 -1.13 -7.22 1.83
CA GLY A 60 -2.06 -8.21 1.29
C GLY A 60 -1.59 -9.65 1.34
N PHE A 61 -0.59 -9.95 2.16
CA PHE A 61 -0.17 -11.32 2.40
C PHE A 61 -0.93 -11.87 3.60
N MET A 62 -1.31 -13.15 3.53
CA MET A 62 -1.84 -13.88 4.69
C MET A 62 -0.66 -14.41 5.52
N PRO A 63 -0.60 -14.13 6.83
CA PRO A 63 0.48 -14.63 7.68
C PRO A 63 0.57 -16.16 7.79
N LEU A 64 1.71 -16.73 7.40
CA LEU A 64 2.01 -18.17 7.42
C LEU A 64 3.03 -18.53 8.51
N ALA A 65 2.86 -19.67 9.18
CA ALA A 65 3.78 -20.10 10.24
C ALA A 65 5.09 -20.68 9.67
N ASN A 66 5.03 -21.26 8.49
CA ASN A 66 6.15 -21.92 7.82
C ASN A 66 6.97 -20.99 6.92
N SER A 67 6.86 -19.66 7.09
CA SER A 67 7.59 -18.70 6.26
C SER A 67 8.15 -17.54 7.07
N ASN A 68 9.48 -17.41 7.04
CA ASN A 68 10.20 -16.33 7.71
C ASN A 68 10.55 -15.16 6.76
N THR A 69 10.13 -15.23 5.50
CA THR A 69 10.42 -14.21 4.48
C THR A 69 9.27 -13.24 4.23
N GLN A 70 8.14 -13.41 4.90
CA GLN A 70 6.91 -12.66 4.64
C GLN A 70 7.06 -11.16 4.90
N LEU A 71 7.76 -10.77 5.96
CA LEU A 71 7.99 -9.35 6.27
C LEU A 71 8.83 -8.70 5.17
N LEU A 72 9.88 -9.39 4.70
CA LEU A 72 10.70 -8.92 3.59
C LEU A 72 9.87 -8.77 2.30
N SER A 73 9.04 -9.76 1.98
CA SER A 73 8.13 -9.71 0.82
C SER A 73 7.13 -8.55 0.93
N ALA A 74 6.58 -8.31 2.12
CA ALA A 74 5.66 -7.21 2.39
C ALA A 74 6.33 -5.84 2.16
N VAL A 75 7.49 -5.62 2.77
CA VAL A 75 8.27 -4.38 2.61
C VAL A 75 8.63 -4.15 1.14
N ARG A 76 9.08 -5.18 0.42
CA ARG A 76 9.39 -5.07 -1.01
C ARG A 76 8.18 -4.65 -1.84
N ARG A 77 7.01 -5.24 -1.59
CA ARG A 77 5.76 -4.89 -2.30
C ARG A 77 5.33 -3.46 -2.00
N ILE A 78 5.38 -3.04 -0.74
CA ILE A 78 5.01 -1.68 -0.32
C ILE A 78 5.99 -0.65 -0.88
N ALA A 79 7.28 -0.96 -1.00
CA ALA A 79 8.27 -0.04 -1.54
C ALA A 79 8.22 0.09 -3.08
N GLN A 80 7.81 -0.97 -3.79
CA GLN A 80 7.83 -0.99 -5.25
C GLN A 80 6.84 0.02 -5.85
N LEU A 81 7.28 0.78 -6.86
CA LEU A 81 6.38 1.60 -7.67
C LEU A 81 5.56 0.71 -8.61
N GLN A 82 4.29 1.05 -8.76
CA GLN A 82 3.39 0.33 -9.66
C GLN A 82 2.79 1.30 -10.67
N PHE A 83 2.64 0.83 -11.89
CA PHE A 83 2.14 1.59 -13.02
C PHE A 83 0.96 0.84 -13.63
N ALA A 84 -0.05 1.58 -14.05
CA ALA A 84 -1.16 1.08 -14.84
C ALA A 84 -1.35 2.03 -16.02
N VAL A 85 -1.52 1.48 -17.22
CA VAL A 85 -1.79 2.24 -18.43
C VAL A 85 -3.16 1.84 -18.93
N LEU A 86 -4.02 2.82 -19.15
CA LEU A 86 -5.36 2.63 -19.69
C LEU A 86 -5.43 3.30 -21.06
N THR A 87 -5.69 2.50 -22.09
CA THR A 87 -5.92 2.98 -23.48
C THR A 87 -7.40 3.03 -23.84
N SER A 88 -8.26 2.52 -22.96
CA SER A 88 -9.72 2.62 -23.01
C SER A 88 -10.27 2.72 -21.60
N SER A 89 -11.53 3.17 -21.45
CA SER A 89 -12.19 3.31 -20.15
C SER A 89 -12.16 1.99 -19.38
N GLY A 90 -11.85 2.05 -18.09
CA GLY A 90 -11.68 0.87 -17.28
C GLY A 90 -11.43 1.17 -15.82
N ALA A 91 -11.38 0.11 -15.03
CA ALA A 91 -11.13 0.16 -13.61
C ALA A 91 -9.66 -0.15 -13.30
N VAL A 92 -9.08 0.57 -12.35
CA VAL A 92 -7.76 0.28 -11.77
C VAL A 92 -7.93 0.08 -10.27
N THR A 93 -7.42 -1.03 -9.75
CA THR A 93 -7.36 -1.25 -8.30
C THR A 93 -6.15 -0.56 -7.72
N VAL A 94 -6.35 0.27 -6.69
CA VAL A 94 -5.28 0.89 -5.92
C VAL A 94 -4.44 -0.22 -5.30
N PRO A 95 -3.13 -0.29 -5.59
CA PRO A 95 -2.34 -1.33 -4.99
C PRO A 95 -2.22 -1.18 -3.48
N LEU A 96 -2.06 -2.30 -2.81
CA LEU A 96 -1.96 -2.34 -1.36
C LEU A 96 -0.73 -1.57 -0.86
N GLY A 97 -0.90 -0.83 0.24
CA GLY A 97 0.12 0.06 0.80
C GLY A 97 0.34 1.38 0.04
N LYS A 98 -0.48 1.70 -0.98
CA LYS A 98 -0.39 2.97 -1.72
C LYS A 98 -1.61 3.86 -1.45
N THR A 99 -1.35 5.13 -1.13
CA THR A 99 -2.38 6.13 -0.81
C THR A 99 -2.39 7.32 -1.77
N GLN A 100 -1.51 7.30 -2.76
CA GLN A 100 -1.38 8.34 -3.76
C GLN A 100 -0.87 7.76 -5.08
N CYS A 101 -1.22 8.38 -6.20
CA CYS A 101 -0.65 8.07 -7.50
C CYS A 101 -0.48 9.35 -8.33
N LEU A 102 0.55 9.37 -9.17
CA LEU A 102 0.67 10.37 -10.23
C LEU A 102 -0.13 9.88 -11.42
N VAL A 103 -1.08 10.69 -11.86
CA VAL A 103 -1.87 10.45 -13.08
C VAL A 103 -1.27 11.25 -14.21
N LEU A 104 -1.00 10.56 -15.32
CA LEU A 104 -0.56 11.15 -16.58
C LEU A 104 -1.62 10.83 -17.63
N ALA A 105 -2.16 11.85 -18.28
CA ALA A 105 -3.23 11.71 -19.26
C ALA A 105 -2.85 12.37 -20.57
N TRP A 106 -3.10 11.66 -21.67
CA TRP A 106 -2.99 12.18 -23.04
C TRP A 106 -4.37 12.08 -23.70
N ALA A 107 -4.87 13.21 -24.21
CA ALA A 107 -6.11 13.26 -24.98
C ALA A 107 -5.87 12.81 -26.43
N GLY A 108 -6.93 12.31 -27.07
CA GLY A 108 -6.93 12.06 -28.51
C GLY A 108 -6.79 13.36 -29.29
N GLY A 109 -6.16 13.30 -30.47
CA GLY A 109 -6.18 14.42 -31.43
C GLY A 109 -7.57 14.61 -32.03
N GLY A 110 -7.78 15.75 -32.70
CA GLY A 110 -8.98 16.01 -33.48
C GLY A 110 -8.87 15.44 -34.90
N GLY A 111 -9.99 15.03 -35.49
CA GLY A 111 -10.06 14.46 -36.83
C GLY A 111 -9.71 15.46 -37.92
N GLY A 112 -9.18 14.96 -39.04
CA GLY A 112 -8.96 15.75 -40.25
C GLY A 112 -10.26 16.01 -41.02
N GLY A 113 -10.28 17.05 -41.84
CA GLY A 113 -11.39 17.34 -42.75
C GLY A 113 -11.41 16.37 -43.93
N GLY A 114 -12.60 15.97 -44.39
CA GLY A 114 -12.78 15.17 -45.60
C GLY A 114 -12.66 15.97 -46.90
N SER A 115 -12.45 15.30 -48.02
CA SER A 115 -12.40 15.89 -49.37
C SER A 115 -13.68 15.58 -50.15
N ASN A 116 -14.34 16.59 -50.73
CA ASN A 116 -15.54 16.42 -51.56
C ASN A 116 -15.29 16.63 -53.08
N GLY A 117 -14.04 16.60 -53.53
CA GLY A 117 -13.72 16.74 -54.96
C GLY A 117 -12.26 16.43 -55.30
N SER A 118 -11.97 16.26 -56.59
CA SER A 118 -10.66 15.81 -57.09
C SER A 118 -9.49 16.81 -56.89
N VAL A 119 -9.78 18.07 -56.54
CA VAL A 119 -8.78 19.14 -56.33
C VAL A 119 -8.89 19.85 -54.98
N SER A 120 -9.80 19.41 -54.10
CA SER A 120 -9.94 19.95 -52.75
C SER A 120 -9.37 18.95 -51.74
N GLY A 121 -8.16 19.21 -51.25
CA GLY A 121 -7.55 18.42 -50.17
C GLY A 121 -8.18 18.75 -48.82
N GLY A 122 -8.53 17.72 -48.04
CA GLY A 122 -8.99 17.86 -46.66
C GLY A 122 -7.92 18.48 -45.74
N SER A 123 -8.35 19.05 -44.63
CA SER A 123 -7.44 19.63 -43.62
C SER A 123 -6.86 18.55 -42.71
N GLY A 124 -5.64 18.78 -42.19
CA GLY A 124 -5.07 17.95 -41.14
C GLY A 124 -5.84 18.06 -39.82
N GLY A 125 -5.77 17.01 -39.00
CA GLY A 125 -6.35 16.99 -37.65
C GLY A 125 -5.51 17.76 -36.62
N GLY A 126 -6.13 18.09 -35.49
CA GLY A 126 -5.46 18.75 -34.36
C GLY A 126 -4.73 17.76 -33.45
N ALA A 127 -3.65 18.20 -32.77
CA ALA A 127 -2.96 17.40 -31.76
C ALA A 127 -3.76 17.29 -30.46
N GLY A 128 -3.52 16.21 -29.69
CA GLY A 128 -4.09 16.00 -28.36
C GLY A 128 -3.32 16.74 -27.26
N GLU A 129 -3.99 16.95 -26.12
CA GLU A 129 -3.42 17.62 -24.94
C GLU A 129 -2.78 16.63 -23.94
N PHE A 130 -1.74 17.07 -23.22
CA PHE A 130 -1.16 16.36 -22.07
C PHE A 130 -1.53 17.05 -20.74
N ARG A 131 -1.89 16.25 -19.73
CA ARG A 131 -2.17 16.67 -18.36
C ARG A 131 -1.50 15.72 -17.36
N ALA A 132 -1.01 16.26 -16.25
CA ALA A 132 -0.53 15.50 -15.11
C ALA A 132 -1.13 16.02 -13.80
N GLY A 133 -1.38 15.11 -12.84
CA GLY A 133 -1.90 15.47 -11.53
C GLY A 133 -1.61 14.42 -10.48
N LEU A 134 -1.38 14.86 -9.23
CA LEU A 134 -1.23 13.96 -8.09
C LEU A 134 -2.60 13.70 -7.47
N LEU A 135 -3.03 12.44 -7.47
CA LEU A 135 -4.21 12.00 -6.74
C LEU A 135 -3.77 11.49 -5.37
N THR A 136 -4.34 12.06 -4.30
CA THR A 136 -4.04 11.73 -2.91
C THR A 136 -5.28 11.18 -2.20
N GLY A 137 -5.09 10.61 -1.00
CA GLY A 137 -6.21 10.07 -0.20
C GLY A 137 -6.81 8.77 -0.76
N LEU A 138 -6.04 8.03 -1.56
CA LEU A 138 -6.48 6.74 -2.10
C LEU A 138 -6.59 5.71 -0.97
N THR A 139 -7.66 4.92 -1.01
CA THR A 139 -7.82 3.76 -0.15
C THR A 139 -7.15 2.54 -0.79
N PRO A 140 -6.14 1.92 -0.15
CA PRO A 140 -5.51 0.71 -0.68
C PRO A 140 -6.55 -0.40 -0.93
N GLY A 141 -6.48 -1.05 -2.09
CA GLY A 141 -7.41 -2.10 -2.51
C GLY A 141 -8.73 -1.60 -3.09
N ALA A 142 -9.03 -0.30 -3.03
CA ALA A 142 -10.23 0.26 -3.66
C ALA A 142 -10.10 0.30 -5.19
N THR A 143 -11.24 0.30 -5.87
CA THR A 143 -11.31 0.43 -7.32
C THR A 143 -11.53 1.88 -7.72
N ILE A 144 -10.68 2.40 -8.60
CA ILE A 144 -10.83 3.70 -9.26
C ILE A 144 -11.30 3.44 -10.69
N ASN A 145 -12.44 4.00 -11.06
CA ASN A 145 -12.90 3.98 -12.44
C ASN A 145 -12.31 5.18 -13.18
N ALA A 146 -11.67 4.92 -14.32
CA ALA A 146 -11.13 5.93 -15.20
C ALA A 146 -11.85 5.89 -16.54
N THR A 147 -12.26 7.07 -17.01
CA THR A 147 -12.88 7.23 -18.33
C THR A 147 -11.84 7.76 -19.29
N VAL A 148 -11.62 7.05 -20.39
CA VAL A 148 -10.77 7.51 -21.50
C VAL A 148 -11.70 8.10 -22.55
N GLY A 149 -11.54 9.41 -22.80
CA GLY A 149 -12.30 10.10 -23.85
C GLY A 149 -11.87 9.65 -25.25
N GLY A 150 -12.80 9.71 -26.20
CA GLY A 150 -12.48 9.48 -27.62
C GLY A 150 -11.64 10.62 -28.21
N GLY A 151 -11.01 10.36 -29.35
CA GLY A 151 -10.53 11.43 -30.23
C GLY A 151 -11.68 12.18 -30.90
N GLY A 152 -11.38 13.38 -31.41
CA GLY A 152 -12.31 14.17 -32.20
C GLY A 152 -12.20 13.90 -33.70
#